data_AF-A0A7W0XQY1-F1
#
_entry.id   AF-A0A7W0XQY1-F1
#
_cell.length_a   1.000
_cell.length_b   1.000
_cell.length_c   1.000
_cell.angle_alpha   90.00
_cell.angle_beta   90.00
_cell.angle_gamma   90.00
#
_symmetry.space_group_name_H-M   'P 1'
#
loop_
_entity.id
_entity.type
_entity.pdbx_description
1 polymer ?
#
loop_
_entity_poly.entity_id
_entity_poly.type
_entity_poly.pdbx_seq_one_letter_code
_entity_poly.pdbx_strand_id
1 'polypeptide(L)'
;MALSDPALSEGMGARAGLDGRGPPRPRQAPRSVSGWPDLFSFRGPPRPRQELWVAVAAFVLVLAAWLLVTELGLVKPQFLPSPRAVLVAWSGLFANGYLADIGISMARVWAAFLASALIAIPLGVLMSSYRAVGAFSEPLVDFVRYLPVPALVPLTLIWLGIGESSKITLLWIGTFFQLVLLVADDARRVPKEFIETGRTLGASDRALMTDVLLRAMLPNMVDSLRITLGWCWTYLLVAEIVASNSGIGFELWTARRYGKTPEVFAGILTIGIIGLVSDQAIRFLHRRWFRYLA
;
A
#
# COMPACT_ATOMS: atom_id res chain seq x y z
N MET A 1 84.44 -4.17 -23.99
CA MET A 1 84.38 -3.57 -22.64
C MET A 1 82.98 -3.81 -22.10
N ALA A 2 82.67 -4.84 -21.29
CA ALA A 2 83.50 -5.63 -20.35
C ALA A 2 84.22 -4.74 -19.32
N LEU A 3 84.21 -4.97 -18.00
CA LEU A 3 83.89 -6.15 -17.16
C LEU A 3 82.63 -5.93 -16.26
N SER A 4 81.90 -6.86 -15.62
CA SER A 4 81.86 -8.35 -15.43
C SER A 4 82.94 -9.02 -14.54
N ASP A 5 82.66 -9.64 -13.38
CA ASP A 5 81.38 -9.96 -12.72
C ASP A 5 81.51 -10.06 -11.15
N PRO A 6 81.39 -11.18 -10.41
CA PRO A 6 80.30 -11.34 -9.41
C PRO A 6 80.68 -11.62 -7.93
N ALA A 7 79.62 -11.56 -7.10
CA ALA A 7 79.28 -12.48 -5.98
C ALA A 7 79.95 -12.37 -4.58
N LEU A 8 79.23 -13.03 -3.65
CA LEU A 8 79.54 -13.45 -2.27
C LEU A 8 79.50 -12.38 -1.15
N SER A 9 79.05 -12.69 0.07
CA SER A 9 78.05 -13.67 0.56
C SER A 9 77.81 -13.46 2.07
N GLU A 10 76.65 -13.87 2.58
CA GLU A 10 76.33 -14.03 4.03
C GLU A 10 76.30 -12.72 4.87
N GLY A 11 75.66 -12.77 6.05
CA GLY A 11 75.46 -11.58 6.89
C GLY A 11 74.21 -11.58 7.78
N MET A 12 73.83 -12.73 8.33
CA MET A 12 72.65 -12.87 9.20
C MET A 12 72.83 -12.07 10.51
N GLY A 13 72.05 -10.99 10.71
CA GLY A 13 72.29 -10.06 11.83
C GLY A 13 71.10 -9.20 12.24
N ALA A 14 70.21 -9.74 13.06
CA ALA A 14 69.05 -9.00 13.58
C ALA A 14 69.45 -7.94 14.62
N ARG A 15 69.01 -6.68 14.42
CA ARG A 15 68.92 -5.66 15.48
C ARG A 15 67.63 -4.87 15.36
N ALA A 16 66.66 -5.19 16.21
CA ALA A 16 65.43 -4.43 16.35
C ALA A 16 65.71 -3.11 17.08
N GLY A 17 65.56 -1.98 16.39
CA GLY A 17 65.48 -0.66 17.02
C GLY A 17 64.11 -0.47 17.65
N LEU A 18 64.01 -0.56 18.98
CA LEU A 18 62.77 -0.46 19.73
C LEU A 18 62.31 1.00 19.87
N ASP A 19 61.75 1.57 18.80
CA ASP A 19 61.03 2.84 18.91
C ASP A 19 59.69 2.58 19.64
N GLY A 20 59.55 3.15 20.85
CA GLY A 20 58.60 2.70 21.89
C GLY A 20 57.12 3.00 21.66
N ARG A 21 56.68 3.08 20.40
CA ARG A 21 55.31 3.42 19.99
C ARG A 21 54.58 2.18 19.51
N GLY A 22 54.03 1.41 20.46
CA GLY A 22 53.06 0.35 20.14
C GLY A 22 51.89 0.91 19.32
N PRO A 23 51.25 0.11 18.45
CA PRO A 23 50.26 0.60 17.49
C PRO A 23 49.13 1.37 18.20
N PRO A 24 48.69 2.52 17.65
CA PRO A 24 47.72 3.37 18.31
C PRO A 24 46.44 2.56 18.56
N ARG A 25 46.09 2.37 19.84
CA ARG A 25 44.90 1.63 20.25
C ARG A 25 43.69 2.21 19.50
N PRO A 26 42.87 1.38 18.81
CA PRO A 26 41.73 1.89 18.06
C PRO A 26 40.83 2.69 19.01
N ARG A 27 40.52 3.93 18.64
CA ARG A 27 39.61 4.79 19.41
C ARG A 27 38.28 4.06 19.55
N GLN A 28 37.99 3.56 20.74
CA GLN A 28 36.68 3.00 21.05
C GLN A 28 35.67 4.13 20.86
N ALA A 29 34.74 3.96 19.92
CA ALA A 29 33.67 4.93 19.71
C ALA A 29 32.91 5.12 21.04
N PRO A 30 32.55 6.35 21.41
CA PRO A 30 31.89 6.61 22.69
C PRO A 30 30.58 5.81 22.75
N ARG A 31 30.50 4.88 23.72
CA ARG A 31 29.26 4.14 24.00
C ARG A 31 28.23 5.15 24.49
N SER A 32 27.28 5.53 23.63
CA SER A 32 26.22 6.49 23.94
C SER A 32 25.23 5.89 24.95
N VAL A 33 25.51 6.08 26.23
CA VAL A 33 24.61 5.72 27.32
C VAL A 33 23.57 6.83 27.50
N SER A 34 22.47 6.73 26.75
CA SER A 34 21.28 7.57 26.93
C SER A 34 20.03 6.71 27.01
N GLY A 35 19.53 6.49 28.24
CA GLY A 35 18.11 6.19 28.44
C GLY A 35 17.27 7.38 27.97
N TRP A 36 15.99 7.14 27.65
CA TRP A 36 15.17 7.98 26.75
C TRP A 36 15.72 7.98 25.30
N PRO A 37 15.60 6.84 24.59
CA PRO A 37 16.42 6.56 23.41
C PRO A 37 15.77 6.91 22.06
N ASP A 38 16.52 7.57 21.19
CA ASP A 38 16.49 7.51 19.70
C ASP A 38 15.17 7.81 18.94
N LEU A 39 14.02 8.01 19.60
CA LEU A 39 12.70 8.18 18.96
C LEU A 39 12.61 9.39 18.01
N PHE A 40 13.46 10.41 18.21
CA PHE A 40 13.56 11.60 17.36
C PHE A 40 14.88 11.66 16.56
N SER A 41 15.46 10.50 16.23
CA SER A 41 16.66 10.44 15.37
C SER A 41 16.30 10.63 13.90
N PHE A 42 16.78 11.72 13.29
CA PHE A 42 16.56 12.01 11.87
C PHE A 42 17.19 10.91 10.99
N ARG A 43 16.34 10.14 10.30
CA ARG A 43 16.73 8.94 9.53
C ARG A 43 17.45 7.87 10.38
N GLY A 44 17.10 7.73 11.66
CA GLY A 44 17.57 6.61 12.48
C GLY A 44 17.10 5.24 11.94
N PRO A 45 17.84 4.16 12.24
CA PRO A 45 17.47 2.82 11.77
C PRO A 45 16.18 2.34 12.45
N PRO A 46 15.24 1.72 11.71
CA PRO A 46 14.00 1.22 12.27
C PRO A 46 14.27 0.14 13.32
N ARG A 47 13.66 0.29 14.50
CA ARG A 47 13.73 -0.69 15.60
C ARG A 47 12.35 -1.31 15.76
N PRO A 48 12.10 -2.52 15.23
CA PRO A 48 10.72 -3.06 15.08
C PRO A 48 9.91 -3.13 16.38
N ARG A 49 10.57 -3.33 17.53
CA ARG A 49 9.89 -3.28 18.85
C ARG A 49 9.43 -1.87 19.21
N GLN A 50 10.23 -0.83 18.96
CA GLN A 50 9.85 0.55 19.26
C GLN A 50 8.75 1.03 18.32
N GLU A 51 8.82 0.69 17.03
CA GLU A 51 7.77 0.99 16.04
C GLU A 51 6.44 0.35 16.44
N LEU A 52 6.45 -0.92 16.86
CA LEU A 52 5.25 -1.60 17.36
C LEU A 52 4.68 -0.93 18.62
N TRP A 53 5.53 -0.56 19.59
CA TRP A 53 5.07 0.16 20.79
C TRP A 53 4.49 1.54 20.48
N VAL A 54 5.09 2.31 19.57
CA VAL A 54 4.58 3.63 19.14
C VAL A 54 3.25 3.48 18.39
N ALA A 55 3.13 2.50 17.49
CA ALA A 55 1.89 2.23 16.77
C ALA A 55 0.77 1.81 17.73
N VAL A 56 1.03 0.88 18.65
CA VAL A 56 0.06 0.46 19.68
C VAL A 56 -0.33 1.63 20.59
N ALA A 57 0.64 2.44 21.03
CA ALA A 57 0.37 3.62 21.85
C ALA A 57 -0.52 4.64 21.13
N ALA A 58 -0.35 4.85 19.82
CA ALA A 58 -1.21 5.72 19.03
C ALA A 58 -2.67 5.22 18.98
N PHE A 59 -2.89 3.92 18.73
CA PHE A 59 -4.24 3.34 18.76
C PHE A 59 -4.86 3.39 20.16
N VAL A 60 -4.09 3.08 21.22
CA VAL A 60 -4.55 3.17 22.61
C VAL A 60 -4.91 4.61 22.99
N LEU A 61 -4.12 5.61 22.58
CA LEU A 61 -4.40 7.02 22.85
C LEU A 61 -5.70 7.50 22.17
N VAL A 62 -5.95 7.09 20.92
CA VAL A 62 -7.21 7.39 20.21
C VAL A 62 -8.41 6.75 20.90
N LEU A 63 -8.30 5.48 21.32
CA LEU A 63 -9.38 4.78 22.04
C LEU A 63 -9.62 5.36 23.44
N ALA A 64 -8.56 5.74 24.16
CA ALA A 64 -8.66 6.39 25.46
C ALA A 64 -9.30 7.78 25.35
N ALA A 65 -8.95 8.57 24.34
CA ALA A 65 -9.56 9.86 24.07
C ALA A 65 -11.06 9.73 23.73
N TRP A 66 -11.44 8.77 22.87
CA TRP A 66 -12.84 8.50 22.56
C TRP A 66 -13.62 8.09 23.82
N LEU A 67 -13.12 7.13 24.60
CA LEU A 67 -13.75 6.70 25.84
C LEU A 67 -13.94 7.88 26.80
N LEU A 68 -12.87 8.65 27.07
CA LEU A 68 -12.90 9.79 27.98
C LEU A 68 -13.90 10.87 27.54
N VAL A 69 -13.95 11.22 26.25
CA VAL A 69 -14.93 12.19 25.72
C VAL A 69 -16.38 11.70 25.92
N THR A 70 -16.62 10.38 25.80
CA THR A 70 -17.98 9.81 25.93
C THR A 70 -18.43 9.58 27.38
N GLU A 71 -17.56 9.11 28.27
CA GLU A 71 -17.91 8.89 29.69
C GLU A 71 -17.96 10.22 30.48
N LEU A 72 -17.21 11.25 30.07
CA LEU A 72 -17.36 12.63 30.60
C LEU A 72 -18.60 13.37 30.04
N GLY A 73 -19.35 12.78 29.11
CA GLY A 73 -20.57 13.39 28.55
C GLY A 73 -20.35 14.65 27.70
N LEU A 74 -19.11 14.91 27.26
CA LEU A 74 -18.75 16.13 26.51
C LEU A 74 -19.46 16.22 25.14
N VAL A 75 -19.92 15.09 24.61
CA VAL A 75 -20.67 14.99 23.35
C VAL A 75 -21.93 14.17 23.58
N LYS A 76 -23.07 14.60 23.01
CA LYS A 76 -24.33 13.85 23.11
C LYS A 76 -24.19 12.47 22.44
N PRO A 77 -24.66 11.36 23.05
CA PRO A 77 -24.54 10.01 22.50
C PRO A 77 -25.12 9.81 21.09
N GLN A 78 -26.07 10.65 20.66
CA GLN A 78 -26.60 10.65 19.30
C GLN A 78 -25.56 11.00 18.22
N PHE A 79 -24.48 11.70 18.58
CA PHE A 79 -23.40 12.11 17.67
C PHE A 79 -22.15 11.26 17.86
N LEU A 80 -21.79 10.97 19.12
CA LEU A 80 -20.65 10.12 19.46
C LEU A 80 -21.09 9.06 20.49
N PRO A 81 -21.43 7.84 20.05
CA PRO A 81 -21.74 6.74 20.95
C PRO A 81 -20.47 6.30 21.69
N SER A 82 -20.63 5.76 22.90
CA SER A 82 -19.51 5.20 23.66
C SER A 82 -19.00 3.90 23.00
N PRO A 83 -17.70 3.57 23.11
CA PRO A 83 -17.14 2.36 22.50
C PRO A 83 -17.90 1.08 22.87
N ARG A 84 -18.39 0.98 24.12
CA ARG A 84 -19.22 -0.14 24.60
C ARG A 84 -20.54 -0.26 23.83
N ALA A 85 -21.20 0.86 23.49
CA ALA A 85 -22.45 0.85 22.73
C ALA A 85 -22.22 0.41 21.28
N VAL A 86 -21.10 0.83 20.67
CA VAL A 86 -20.72 0.41 19.31
C VAL A 86 -20.43 -1.10 19.27
N LEU A 87 -19.73 -1.66 20.26
CA LEU A 87 -19.45 -3.10 20.32
C LEU A 87 -20.72 -3.95 20.48
N VAL A 88 -21.67 -3.53 21.34
CA VAL A 88 -22.97 -4.20 21.50
C VAL A 88 -23.81 -4.10 20.22
N ALA A 89 -23.84 -2.93 19.58
CA ALA A 89 -24.53 -2.75 18.31
C ALA A 89 -23.92 -3.62 17.19
N TRP A 90 -22.59 -3.72 17.14
CA TRP A 90 -21.87 -4.54 16.16
C TRP A 90 -22.15 -6.04 16.30
N SER A 91 -22.18 -6.57 17.53
CA SER A 91 -22.60 -7.96 17.75
C SER A 91 -24.08 -8.19 17.40
N GLY A 92 -24.93 -7.19 17.64
CA GLY A 92 -26.33 -7.18 17.19
C GLY A 92 -26.47 -7.25 15.66
N LEU A 93 -25.63 -6.56 14.89
CA LEU A 93 -25.65 -6.65 13.42
C LEU A 93 -25.34 -8.08 12.95
N PHE A 94 -24.30 -8.73 13.50
CA PHE A 94 -23.95 -10.11 13.12
C PHE A 94 -25.08 -11.12 13.40
N ALA A 95 -25.86 -10.92 14.46
CA ALA A 95 -27.03 -11.75 14.75
C ALA A 95 -28.17 -11.59 13.72
N ASN A 96 -28.21 -10.48 13.00
CA ASN A 96 -29.24 -10.14 12.01
C ASN A 96 -28.81 -10.36 10.55
N GLY A 97 -27.82 -11.22 10.31
CA GLY A 97 -27.44 -11.66 8.95
C GLY A 97 -26.35 -10.84 8.25
N TYR A 98 -25.82 -9.80 8.90
CA TYR A 98 -24.81 -8.86 8.38
C TYR A 98 -23.54 -9.48 7.76
N LEU A 99 -23.24 -10.75 8.09
CA LEU A 99 -22.17 -11.51 7.42
C LEU A 99 -22.44 -11.71 5.91
N ALA A 100 -23.70 -11.80 5.50
CA ALA A 100 -24.09 -11.87 4.08
C ALA A 100 -23.82 -10.54 3.37
N ASP A 101 -24.16 -9.41 3.99
CA ASP A 101 -23.86 -8.07 3.47
C ASP A 101 -22.35 -7.83 3.34
N ILE A 102 -21.56 -8.24 4.33
CA ILE A 102 -20.09 -8.26 4.25
C ILE A 102 -19.62 -9.08 3.04
N GLY A 103 -20.18 -10.27 2.82
CA GLY A 103 -19.84 -11.12 1.68
C GLY A 103 -20.18 -10.50 0.32
N ILE A 104 -21.34 -9.85 0.21
CA ILE A 104 -21.79 -9.14 -0.99
C ILE A 104 -20.89 -7.92 -1.28
N SER A 105 -20.63 -7.10 -0.26
CA SER A 105 -19.69 -5.96 -0.34
C SER A 105 -18.29 -6.39 -0.79
N MET A 106 -17.78 -7.48 -0.21
CA MET A 106 -16.49 -8.09 -0.59
C MET A 106 -16.51 -8.54 -2.06
N ALA A 107 -17.56 -9.21 -2.51
CA ALA A 107 -17.69 -9.67 -3.89
C ALA A 107 -17.71 -8.50 -4.89
N ARG A 108 -18.43 -7.41 -4.58
CA ARG A 108 -18.46 -6.17 -5.38
C ARG A 108 -17.06 -5.57 -5.55
N VAL A 109 -16.31 -5.44 -4.45
CA VAL A 109 -14.93 -4.90 -4.46
C VAL A 109 -13.99 -5.75 -5.29
N TRP A 110 -13.95 -7.07 -5.07
CA TRP A 110 -13.03 -7.94 -5.81
C TRP A 110 -13.40 -8.10 -7.27
N ALA A 111 -14.68 -8.18 -7.63
CA ALA A 111 -15.11 -8.22 -9.03
C ALA A 111 -14.69 -6.97 -9.79
N ALA A 112 -14.94 -5.79 -9.22
CA ALA A 112 -14.52 -4.51 -9.81
C ALA A 112 -12.99 -4.37 -9.88
N PHE A 113 -12.29 -4.65 -8.78
CA PHE A 113 -10.84 -4.53 -8.68
C PHE A 113 -10.09 -5.47 -9.63
N LEU A 114 -10.50 -6.73 -9.74
CA LEU A 114 -9.89 -7.70 -10.65
C LEU A 114 -10.17 -7.33 -12.12
N ALA A 115 -11.38 -6.85 -12.44
CA ALA A 115 -11.68 -6.32 -13.77
C ALA A 115 -10.90 -5.01 -14.07
N SER A 116 -10.59 -4.19 -13.07
CA SER A 116 -9.71 -3.03 -13.24
C SER A 116 -8.28 -3.48 -13.50
N ALA A 117 -7.71 -4.35 -12.67
CA ALA A 117 -6.34 -4.83 -12.80
C ALA A 117 -6.09 -5.58 -14.12
N LEU A 118 -7.02 -6.43 -14.55
CA LEU A 118 -6.92 -7.22 -15.80
C LEU A 118 -6.77 -6.34 -17.05
N ILE A 119 -7.35 -5.14 -17.06
CA ILE A 119 -7.32 -4.22 -18.20
C ILE A 119 -6.25 -3.13 -17.99
N ALA A 120 -6.12 -2.63 -16.75
CA ALA A 120 -5.20 -1.54 -16.41
C ALA A 120 -3.73 -1.96 -16.46
N ILE A 121 -3.40 -3.21 -16.06
CA ILE A 121 -2.00 -3.68 -16.09
C ILE A 121 -1.48 -3.75 -17.54
N PRO A 122 -2.14 -4.42 -18.49
CA PRO A 122 -1.71 -4.38 -19.89
C PRO A 122 -1.69 -2.96 -20.47
N LEU A 123 -2.71 -2.14 -20.19
CA LEU A 123 -2.78 -0.79 -20.77
C LEU A 123 -1.66 0.12 -20.24
N GLY A 124 -1.39 0.13 -18.92
CA GLY A 124 -0.32 0.94 -18.33
C GLY A 124 1.07 0.53 -18.83
N VAL A 125 1.33 -0.78 -18.97
CA VAL A 125 2.58 -1.30 -19.53
C VAL A 125 2.74 -0.97 -21.02
N LEU A 126 1.64 -0.98 -21.79
CA LEU A 126 1.68 -0.56 -23.20
C LEU A 126 1.88 0.96 -23.33
N MET A 127 1.26 1.77 -22.47
CA MET A 127 1.43 3.23 -22.42
C MET A 127 2.87 3.64 -22.12
N SER A 128 3.55 2.96 -21.18
CA SER A 128 4.96 3.21 -20.87
C SER A 128 5.91 2.73 -21.97
N SER A 129 5.58 1.62 -22.64
CA SER A 129 6.47 0.96 -23.60
C SER A 129 6.37 1.53 -25.02
N TYR A 130 5.18 1.97 -25.44
CA TYR A 130 4.90 2.42 -26.80
C TYR A 130 4.43 3.87 -26.82
N ARG A 131 5.30 4.77 -27.31
CA ARG A 131 5.04 6.23 -27.37
C ARG A 131 3.70 6.60 -28.02
N ALA A 132 3.23 5.84 -29.00
CA ALA A 132 1.93 6.07 -29.64
C ALA A 132 0.73 5.75 -28.71
N VAL A 133 0.84 4.70 -27.88
CA VAL A 133 -0.18 4.33 -26.90
C VAL A 133 -0.19 5.33 -25.74
N GLY A 134 0.99 5.71 -25.23
CA GLY A 134 1.13 6.78 -24.24
C GLY A 134 0.50 8.09 -24.72
N ALA A 135 0.93 8.62 -25.87
CA ALA A 135 0.43 9.89 -26.40
C ALA A 135 -1.07 9.92 -26.70
N PHE A 136 -1.71 8.77 -26.94
CA PHE A 136 -3.16 8.66 -27.13
C PHE A 136 -3.92 8.51 -25.80
N SER A 137 -3.47 7.60 -24.93
CA SER A 137 -4.20 7.23 -23.72
C SER A 137 -3.92 8.14 -22.52
N GLU A 138 -2.73 8.72 -22.40
CA GLU A 138 -2.38 9.57 -21.25
C GLU A 138 -3.33 10.77 -21.10
N PRO A 139 -3.62 11.59 -22.14
CA PRO A 139 -4.54 12.73 -21.99
C PRO A 139 -5.97 12.32 -21.58
N LEU A 140 -6.46 11.17 -22.05
CA LEU A 140 -7.78 10.66 -21.71
C LEU A 140 -7.85 10.19 -20.25
N VAL A 141 -6.83 9.46 -19.80
CA VAL A 141 -6.75 8.93 -18.44
C VAL A 141 -6.46 10.07 -17.44
N ASP A 142 -5.61 11.03 -17.81
CA ASP A 142 -5.33 12.24 -17.04
C ASP A 142 -6.56 13.14 -16.89
N PHE A 143 -7.43 13.23 -17.90
CA PHE A 143 -8.70 13.93 -17.74
C PHE A 143 -9.64 13.21 -16.77
N VAL A 144 -9.85 11.90 -16.96
CA VAL A 144 -10.84 11.14 -16.18
C VAL A 144 -10.47 11.03 -14.69
N ARG A 145 -9.17 10.99 -14.32
CA ARG A 145 -8.78 10.94 -12.89
C ARG A 145 -9.18 12.17 -12.06
N TYR A 146 -9.50 13.30 -12.69
CA TYR A 146 -10.00 14.49 -12.01
C TYR A 146 -11.53 14.50 -11.88
N LEU A 147 -12.25 13.57 -12.51
CA LEU A 147 -13.70 13.44 -12.35
C LEU A 147 -14.01 12.77 -10.99
N PRO A 148 -14.77 13.42 -10.09
CA PRO A 148 -15.12 12.81 -8.82
C PRO A 148 -16.07 11.63 -9.05
N VAL A 149 -15.62 10.41 -8.72
CA VAL A 149 -16.39 9.17 -8.88
C VAL A 149 -17.85 9.26 -8.35
N PRO A 150 -18.17 9.93 -7.23
CA PRO A 150 -19.56 10.15 -6.80
C PRO A 150 -20.46 10.86 -7.83
N ALA A 151 -19.93 11.73 -8.68
CA ALA A 151 -20.69 12.39 -9.74
C ALA A 151 -21.03 11.45 -10.93
N LEU A 152 -20.38 10.29 -11.02
CA LEU A 152 -20.64 9.28 -12.04
C LEU A 152 -21.75 8.29 -11.63
N VAL A 153 -22.21 8.32 -10.37
CA VAL A 153 -23.29 7.44 -9.88
C VAL A 153 -24.58 7.57 -10.71
N PRO A 154 -25.11 8.76 -11.05
CA PRO A 154 -26.32 8.86 -11.87
C PRO A 154 -26.10 8.31 -13.28
N LEU A 155 -24.87 8.45 -13.81
CA LEU A 155 -24.51 8.01 -15.15
C LEU A 155 -24.46 6.48 -15.26
N THR A 156 -23.86 5.79 -14.28
CA THR A 156 -23.87 4.32 -14.27
C THR A 156 -25.28 3.75 -14.07
N LEU A 157 -26.16 4.43 -13.33
CA LEU A 157 -27.57 4.05 -13.16
C LEU A 157 -28.39 4.26 -14.44
N ILE A 158 -28.14 5.33 -15.21
CA ILE A 158 -28.81 5.57 -16.50
C ILE A 158 -28.34 4.53 -17.55
N TRP A 159 -27.06 4.19 -17.57
CA TRP A 159 -26.50 3.25 -18.56
C TRP A 159 -26.79 1.77 -18.26
N LEU A 160 -26.81 1.36 -16.99
CA LEU A 160 -26.82 -0.05 -16.59
C LEU A 160 -28.00 -0.44 -15.68
N GLY A 161 -28.89 0.51 -15.38
CA GLY A 161 -30.02 0.34 -14.47
C GLY A 161 -29.61 0.28 -12.99
N ILE A 162 -30.61 0.11 -12.12
CA ILE A 162 -30.39 -0.18 -10.70
C ILE A 162 -30.08 -1.67 -10.57
N GLY A 163 -28.87 -2.01 -10.11
CA GLY A 163 -28.43 -3.40 -10.01
C GLY A 163 -26.97 -3.56 -9.59
N GLU A 164 -26.45 -4.77 -9.67
CA GLU A 164 -25.03 -5.05 -9.37
C GLU A 164 -24.09 -4.54 -10.47
N SER A 165 -24.57 -4.47 -11.72
CA SER A 165 -23.87 -3.91 -12.88
C SER A 165 -23.41 -2.47 -12.64
N SER A 166 -24.32 -1.56 -12.30
CA SER A 166 -24.01 -0.14 -12.08
C SER A 166 -23.08 0.10 -10.89
N LYS A 167 -23.15 -0.74 -9.85
CA LYS A 167 -22.22 -0.72 -8.70
C LYS A 167 -20.82 -1.16 -9.12
N ILE A 168 -20.69 -2.35 -9.72
CA ILE A 168 -19.40 -2.93 -10.12
C ILE A 168 -18.72 -2.02 -11.15
N THR A 169 -19.46 -1.47 -12.12
CA THR A 169 -18.93 -0.50 -13.09
C THR A 169 -18.49 0.80 -12.43
N LEU A 170 -19.20 1.31 -11.41
CA LEU A 170 -18.77 2.53 -10.70
C LEU A 170 -17.43 2.33 -9.95
N LEU A 171 -17.29 1.20 -9.25
CA LEU A 171 -16.04 0.82 -8.57
C LEU A 171 -14.92 0.58 -9.58
N TRP A 172 -15.24 -0.06 -10.72
CA TRP A 172 -14.30 -0.30 -11.81
C TRP A 172 -13.80 1.02 -12.40
N ILE A 173 -14.67 1.98 -12.72
CA ILE A 173 -14.29 3.31 -13.21
C ILE A 173 -13.38 4.01 -12.20
N GLY A 174 -13.78 4.08 -10.92
CA GLY A 174 -12.99 4.77 -9.89
C GLY A 174 -11.60 4.18 -9.68
N THR A 175 -11.43 2.87 -9.89
CA THR A 175 -10.17 2.15 -9.68
C THR A 175 -9.29 2.11 -10.94
N PHE A 176 -9.91 1.89 -12.11
CA PHE A 176 -9.22 1.62 -13.38
C PHE A 176 -8.31 2.77 -13.82
N PHE A 177 -8.83 4.00 -13.92
CA PHE A 177 -8.08 5.11 -14.50
C PHE A 177 -6.84 5.49 -13.66
N GLN A 178 -6.91 5.42 -12.33
CA GLN A 178 -5.71 5.60 -11.50
C GLN A 178 -4.73 4.44 -11.66
N LEU A 179 -5.22 3.18 -11.66
CA LEU A 179 -4.36 2.01 -11.72
C LEU A 179 -3.55 1.96 -13.03
N VAL A 180 -4.14 2.40 -14.16
CA VAL A 180 -3.42 2.58 -15.43
C VAL A 180 -2.20 3.49 -15.28
N LEU A 181 -2.36 4.66 -14.64
CA LEU A 181 -1.27 5.63 -14.46
C LEU A 181 -0.20 5.15 -13.49
N LEU A 182 -0.60 4.48 -12.40
CA LEU A 182 0.35 3.93 -11.42
C LEU A 182 1.18 2.81 -12.04
N VAL A 183 0.57 1.89 -12.79
CA VAL A 183 1.29 0.85 -13.54
C VAL A 183 2.23 1.47 -14.59
N ALA A 184 1.78 2.49 -15.31
CA ALA A 184 2.62 3.18 -16.30
C ALA A 184 3.82 3.90 -15.65
N ASP A 185 3.66 4.45 -14.43
CA ASP A 185 4.75 5.04 -13.66
C ASP A 185 5.70 3.96 -13.10
N ASP A 186 5.18 2.87 -12.54
CA ASP A 186 5.97 1.73 -12.06
C ASP A 186 6.83 1.10 -13.18
N ALA A 187 6.31 1.05 -14.40
CA ALA A 187 7.06 0.63 -15.59
C ALA A 187 8.12 1.66 -16.00
N ARG A 188 7.78 2.97 -15.98
CA ARG A 188 8.74 4.06 -16.28
C ARG A 188 9.88 4.19 -15.27
N ARG A 189 9.69 3.71 -14.04
CA ARG A 189 10.71 3.64 -12.98
C ARG A 189 11.75 2.54 -13.19
N VAL A 190 11.54 1.61 -14.12
CA VAL A 190 12.52 0.56 -14.43
C VAL A 190 13.75 1.19 -15.11
N PRO A 191 14.99 0.94 -14.63
CA PRO A 191 16.21 1.44 -15.24
C PRO A 191 16.31 1.09 -16.73
N LYS A 192 16.62 2.10 -17.57
CA LYS A 192 16.74 1.94 -19.03
C LYS A 192 17.88 0.98 -19.39
N GLU A 193 18.91 0.98 -18.57
CA GLU A 193 20.09 0.13 -18.59
C GLU A 193 19.71 -1.36 -18.67
N PHE A 194 18.61 -1.78 -18.03
CA PHE A 194 18.13 -3.16 -18.12
C PHE A 194 17.59 -3.50 -19.53
N ILE A 195 16.85 -2.56 -20.14
CA ILE A 195 16.29 -2.71 -21.49
C ILE A 195 17.40 -2.64 -22.55
N GLU A 196 18.34 -1.72 -22.38
CA GLU A 196 19.51 -1.55 -23.26
C GLU A 196 20.43 -2.78 -23.20
N THR A 197 20.75 -3.29 -22.00
CA THR A 197 21.49 -4.55 -21.83
C THR A 197 20.78 -5.73 -22.50
N GLY A 198 19.46 -5.84 -22.33
CA GLY A 198 18.66 -6.88 -23.00
C GLY A 198 18.72 -6.80 -24.52
N ARG A 199 18.72 -5.58 -25.09
CA ARG A 199 18.86 -5.35 -26.54
C ARG A 199 20.25 -5.75 -27.05
N THR A 200 21.32 -5.45 -26.31
CA THR A 200 22.68 -5.91 -26.64
C THR A 200 22.80 -7.43 -26.63
N LEU A 201 22.02 -8.11 -25.79
CA LEU A 201 21.90 -9.59 -25.76
C LEU A 201 20.92 -10.17 -26.79
N GLY A 202 20.37 -9.34 -27.71
CA GLY A 202 19.47 -9.78 -28.77
C GLY A 202 18.03 -10.09 -28.34
N ALA A 203 17.59 -9.64 -27.15
CA ALA A 203 16.22 -9.84 -26.70
C ALA A 203 15.21 -9.06 -27.56
N SER A 204 14.15 -9.74 -28.00
CA SER A 204 13.03 -9.11 -28.72
C SER A 204 12.20 -8.21 -27.79
N ASP A 205 11.49 -7.21 -28.33
CA ASP A 205 10.64 -6.31 -27.53
C ASP A 205 9.61 -7.05 -26.66
N ARG A 206 9.12 -8.22 -27.10
CA ARG A 206 8.25 -9.07 -26.27
C ARG A 206 9.00 -9.58 -25.03
N ALA A 207 10.21 -10.10 -25.18
CA ALA A 207 11.03 -10.60 -24.06
C ALA A 207 11.51 -9.45 -23.16
N LEU A 208 11.83 -8.28 -23.72
CA LEU A 208 12.11 -7.07 -22.95
C LEU A 208 10.91 -6.66 -22.09
N MET A 209 9.69 -6.75 -22.64
CA MET A 209 8.47 -6.46 -21.90
C MET A 209 8.11 -7.52 -20.86
N THR A 210 8.19 -8.81 -21.17
CA THR A 210 7.77 -9.90 -20.27
C THR A 210 8.81 -10.28 -19.21
N ASP A 211 10.09 -10.26 -19.57
CA ASP A 211 11.15 -10.87 -18.76
C ASP A 211 12.12 -9.86 -18.16
N VAL A 212 12.13 -8.62 -18.66
CA VAL A 212 12.87 -7.51 -18.04
C VAL A 212 11.92 -6.53 -17.36
N LEU A 213 11.09 -5.82 -18.13
CA LEU A 213 10.21 -4.74 -17.64
C LEU A 213 9.21 -5.24 -16.59
N LEU A 214 8.34 -6.20 -16.96
CA LEU A 214 7.31 -6.73 -16.06
C LEU A 214 7.91 -7.35 -14.79
N ARG A 215 9.07 -8.03 -14.88
CA ARG A 215 9.73 -8.63 -13.71
C ARG A 215 10.36 -7.59 -12.79
N ALA A 216 10.96 -6.53 -13.35
CA ALA A 216 11.56 -5.45 -12.58
C ALA A 216 10.53 -4.55 -11.87
N MET A 217 9.40 -4.24 -12.52
CA MET A 217 8.34 -3.41 -11.93
C MET A 217 7.43 -4.16 -10.95
N LEU A 218 7.39 -5.50 -10.99
CA LEU A 218 6.44 -6.33 -10.25
C LEU A 218 6.33 -6.01 -8.74
N PRO A 219 7.41 -5.73 -7.99
CA PRO A 219 7.31 -5.40 -6.57
C PRO A 219 6.57 -4.09 -6.31
N ASN A 220 6.84 -3.06 -7.14
CA ASN A 220 6.19 -1.75 -7.05
C ASN A 220 4.73 -1.84 -7.48
N MET A 221 4.46 -2.56 -8.58
CA MET A 221 3.11 -2.77 -9.10
C MET A 221 2.18 -3.44 -8.09
N VAL A 222 2.68 -4.33 -7.23
CA VAL A 222 1.88 -4.93 -6.15
C VAL A 222 1.55 -3.92 -5.04
N ASP A 223 2.41 -2.95 -4.75
CA ASP A 223 2.06 -1.84 -3.84
C ASP A 223 1.09 -0.84 -4.50
N SER A 224 1.20 -0.55 -5.80
CA SER A 224 0.20 0.23 -6.56
C SER A 224 -1.18 -0.44 -6.62
N LEU A 225 -1.22 -1.76 -6.80
CA LEU A 225 -2.44 -2.58 -6.68
C LEU A 225 -3.03 -2.54 -5.27
N ARG A 226 -2.17 -2.56 -4.25
CA ARG A 226 -2.58 -2.50 -2.83
C ARG A 226 -3.17 -1.12 -2.47
N ILE A 227 -2.58 -0.04 -2.96
CA ILE A 227 -3.08 1.34 -2.81
C ILE A 227 -4.46 1.49 -3.50
N THR A 228 -4.59 1.03 -4.74
CA THR A 228 -5.84 1.18 -5.52
C THR A 228 -6.97 0.28 -5.01
N LEU A 229 -6.68 -0.89 -4.46
CA LEU A 229 -7.68 -1.68 -3.71
C LEU A 229 -8.24 -0.87 -2.52
N GLY A 230 -7.38 -0.17 -1.79
CA GLY A 230 -7.80 0.75 -0.72
C GLY A 230 -8.75 1.86 -1.21
N TRP A 231 -8.64 2.30 -2.46
CA TRP A 231 -9.54 3.30 -3.05
C TRP A 231 -10.87 2.67 -3.49
N CYS A 232 -10.84 1.44 -4.03
CA CYS A 232 -12.03 0.66 -4.36
C CYS A 232 -12.96 0.50 -3.14
N TRP A 233 -12.41 0.30 -1.93
CA TRP A 233 -13.17 0.31 -0.68
C TRP A 233 -13.86 1.64 -0.34
N THR A 234 -13.33 2.79 -0.78
CA THR A 234 -14.01 4.09 -0.58
C THR A 234 -15.15 4.30 -1.58
N TYR A 235 -14.98 3.83 -2.83
CA TYR A 235 -16.03 3.87 -3.85
C TYR A 235 -17.18 2.88 -3.57
N LEU A 236 -16.91 1.74 -2.91
CA LEU A 236 -17.93 0.82 -2.40
C LEU A 236 -18.99 1.54 -1.56
N LEU A 237 -18.56 2.33 -0.57
CA LEU A 237 -19.47 3.02 0.34
C LEU A 237 -20.41 3.97 -0.43
N VAL A 238 -19.90 4.66 -1.44
CA VAL A 238 -20.68 5.55 -2.32
C VAL A 238 -21.68 4.76 -3.17
N ALA A 239 -21.27 3.64 -3.77
CA ALA A 239 -22.13 2.79 -4.58
C ALA A 239 -23.28 2.17 -3.77
N GLU A 240 -22.98 1.70 -2.54
CA GLU A 240 -23.96 1.01 -1.69
C GLU A 240 -24.96 1.95 -1.04
N ILE A 241 -24.55 3.17 -0.66
CA ILE A 241 -25.46 4.20 -0.09
C ILE A 241 -26.54 4.64 -1.09
N VAL A 242 -26.20 4.78 -2.38
CA VAL A 242 -27.10 5.42 -3.35
C VAL A 242 -28.04 4.43 -4.06
N ALA A 243 -27.59 3.20 -4.32
CA ALA A 243 -28.28 2.29 -5.25
C ALA A 243 -28.30 0.82 -4.83
N SER A 244 -28.19 0.51 -3.54
CA SER A 244 -28.21 -0.87 -3.05
C SER A 244 -29.33 -1.16 -2.05
N ASN A 245 -29.69 -2.45 -1.98
CA ASN A 245 -30.66 -3.04 -1.05
C ASN A 245 -29.98 -4.08 -0.12
N SER A 246 -28.63 -4.06 -0.07
CA SER A 246 -27.75 -5.00 0.64
C SER A 246 -26.32 -4.46 0.64
N GLY A 247 -25.46 -4.97 1.52
CA GLY A 247 -24.07 -4.56 1.69
C GLY A 247 -23.87 -3.59 2.85
N ILE A 248 -22.62 -3.46 3.30
CA ILE A 248 -22.24 -2.72 4.51
C ILE A 248 -22.67 -1.24 4.43
N GLY A 249 -22.54 -0.61 3.26
CA GLY A 249 -22.97 0.77 3.03
C GLY A 249 -24.49 0.96 3.04
N PHE A 250 -25.27 -0.08 2.69
CA PHE A 250 -26.72 -0.07 2.81
C PHE A 250 -27.16 -0.14 4.27
N GLU A 251 -26.60 -1.08 5.05
CA GLU A 251 -26.89 -1.19 6.49
C GLU A 251 -26.48 0.08 7.26
N LEU A 252 -25.32 0.66 6.93
CA LEU A 252 -24.87 1.95 7.46
C LEU A 252 -25.87 3.08 7.13
N TRP A 253 -26.39 3.12 5.91
CA TRP A 253 -27.38 4.13 5.49
C TRP A 253 -28.73 3.96 6.19
N THR A 254 -29.20 2.72 6.30
CA THR A 254 -30.42 2.34 7.02
C THR A 254 -30.30 2.70 8.50
N ALA A 255 -29.21 2.34 9.16
CA ALA A 255 -28.92 2.74 10.54
C ALA A 255 -28.92 4.28 10.71
N ARG A 256 -28.25 5.01 9.81
CA ARG A 256 -28.25 6.48 9.80
C ARG A 256 -29.67 7.06 9.71
N ARG A 257 -30.52 6.48 8.85
CA ARG A 257 -31.90 6.95 8.64
C ARG A 257 -32.79 6.79 9.88
N TYR A 258 -32.52 5.77 10.71
CA TYR A 258 -33.25 5.53 11.97
C TYR A 258 -32.56 6.15 13.22
N GLY A 259 -31.54 6.98 13.05
CA GLY A 259 -30.80 7.58 14.18
C GLY A 259 -29.97 6.59 15.01
N LYS A 260 -29.73 5.39 14.46
CA LYS A 260 -28.96 4.30 15.08
C LYS A 260 -27.46 4.54 14.95
N THR A 261 -26.97 5.59 15.62
CA THR A 261 -25.56 6.00 15.55
C THR A 261 -24.55 4.92 15.99
N PRO A 262 -24.81 4.06 17.01
CA PRO A 262 -23.92 2.94 17.33
C PRO A 262 -23.71 1.98 16.14
N GLU A 263 -24.79 1.60 15.45
CA GLU A 263 -24.76 0.75 14.26
C GLU A 263 -24.04 1.45 13.08
N VAL A 264 -24.19 2.77 12.90
CA VAL A 264 -23.41 3.54 11.90
C VAL A 264 -21.91 3.44 12.16
N PHE A 265 -21.48 3.62 13.42
CA PHE A 265 -20.07 3.49 13.81
C PHE A 265 -19.58 2.04 13.63
N ALA A 266 -20.40 1.04 13.94
CA ALA A 266 -20.10 -0.37 13.69
C ALA A 266 -19.91 -0.68 12.19
N GLY A 267 -20.72 -0.07 11.32
CA GLY A 267 -20.56 -0.14 9.86
C GLY A 267 -19.23 0.45 9.37
N ILE A 268 -18.88 1.66 9.85
CA ILE A 268 -17.60 2.32 9.52
C ILE A 268 -16.40 1.48 9.98
N LEU A 269 -16.44 0.97 11.21
CA LEU A 269 -15.40 0.07 11.73
C LEU A 269 -15.29 -1.22 10.92
N THR A 270 -16.41 -1.79 10.46
CA THR A 270 -16.41 -3.00 9.63
C THR A 270 -15.69 -2.77 8.30
N ILE A 271 -15.99 -1.67 7.59
CA ILE A 271 -15.28 -1.32 6.34
C ILE A 271 -13.79 -1.11 6.63
N GLY A 272 -13.44 -0.37 7.69
CA GLY A 272 -12.05 -0.12 8.06
C GLY A 272 -11.26 -1.39 8.38
N ILE A 273 -11.86 -2.32 9.13
CA ILE A 273 -11.27 -3.63 9.47
C ILE A 273 -11.10 -4.49 8.23
N ILE A 274 -12.11 -4.60 7.37
CA ILE A 274 -12.04 -5.42 6.15
C ILE A 274 -11.03 -4.86 5.15
N GLY A 275 -11.00 -3.55 4.95
CA GLY A 275 -10.00 -2.86 4.13
C GLY A 275 -8.58 -3.08 4.66
N LEU A 276 -8.37 -2.98 5.99
CA LEU A 276 -7.08 -3.24 6.62
C LEU A 276 -6.66 -4.72 6.53
N VAL A 277 -7.58 -5.67 6.71
CA VAL A 277 -7.30 -7.10 6.53
C VAL A 277 -6.91 -7.40 5.08
N SER A 278 -7.58 -6.77 4.11
CA SER A 278 -7.26 -6.87 2.68
C SER A 278 -5.86 -6.31 2.37
N ASP A 279 -5.53 -5.12 2.89
CA ASP A 279 -4.19 -4.51 2.79
C ASP A 279 -3.10 -5.43 3.37
N GLN A 280 -3.32 -5.96 4.58
CA GLN A 280 -2.32 -6.78 5.27
C GLN A 280 -2.16 -8.16 4.63
N ALA A 281 -3.22 -8.73 4.06
CA ALA A 281 -3.15 -9.97 3.27
C ALA A 281 -2.23 -9.78 2.05
N ILE A 282 -2.41 -8.69 1.28
CA ILE A 282 -1.53 -8.36 0.15
C ILE A 282 -0.11 -8.05 0.63
N ARG A 283 0.05 -7.29 1.72
CA ARG A 283 1.37 -6.95 2.31
C ARG A 283 2.12 -8.16 2.88
N PHE A 284 1.41 -9.21 3.31
CA PHE A 284 1.98 -10.49 3.70
C PHE A 284 2.41 -11.29 2.46
N LEU A 285 1.55 -11.34 1.43
CA LEU A 285 1.81 -12.05 0.19
C LEU A 285 3.00 -11.44 -0.60
N HIS A 286 3.08 -10.11 -0.65
CA HIS A 286 4.22 -9.34 -1.18
C HIS A 286 5.53 -9.74 -0.49
N ARG A 287 5.60 -9.65 0.85
CA ARG A 287 6.78 -10.07 1.63
C ARG A 287 7.06 -11.58 1.54
N ARG A 288 6.07 -12.40 1.16
CA ARG A 288 6.25 -13.85 0.92
C ARG A 288 6.80 -14.15 -0.48
N TRP A 289 6.53 -13.32 -1.47
CA TRP A 289 7.02 -13.44 -2.85
C TRP A 289 8.36 -12.72 -3.07
N PHE A 290 8.46 -11.44 -2.68
CA PHE A 290 9.63 -10.58 -2.89
C PHE A 290 10.65 -10.64 -1.75
N ARG A 291 10.92 -11.85 -1.25
CA ARG A 291 11.87 -12.12 -0.15
C ARG A 291 13.31 -11.67 -0.44
N TYR A 292 13.64 -11.37 -1.68
CA TYR A 292 14.96 -10.89 -2.13
C TYR A 292 15.12 -9.36 -2.04
N LEU A 293 14.12 -8.63 -1.54
CA LEU A 293 14.14 -7.18 -1.33
C LEU A 293 14.10 -6.78 0.16
N ALA A 294 14.29 -7.73 1.08
CA ALA A 294 14.05 -7.60 2.52
C ALA A 294 15.26 -7.99 3.37
#